data_AF-A0AAI8YG90-F1
#
_entry.id   AF-A0AAI8YG90-F1
#
_cell.length_a   1.000
_cell.length_b   1.000
_cell.length_c   1.000
_cell.angle_alpha   90.00
_cell.angle_beta   90.00
_cell.angle_gamma   90.00
#
_symmetry.space_group_name_H-M   'P 1'
#
loop_
_entity.id
_entity.type
_entity.pdbx_description
1 polymer ?
#
loop_
_entity_poly.entity_id
_entity_poly.type
_entity_poly.pdbx_seq_one_letter_code
_entity_poly.pdbx_strand_id
1 'polypeptide(L)'
;MSRIKTTYLDQAFYNSSLAEGPELESYVEPFAHTPSTGGTAIDAAGTVYNSDTDSQRIIAIAPNGTMATLVQDSRLLWVDAMWIDTRQRLWLPAAQLNRGVPFGDGTNRIVKPLLVFTLQLDVGPPANDHA
;
A
#
# COMPACT_ATOMS: atom_id res chain seq x y z
N MET A 1 3.95 -9.82 -0.92
CA MET A 1 2.49 -9.63 -0.72
C MET A 1 1.75 -10.92 -1.05
N SER A 2 0.84 -11.32 -0.16
CA SER A 2 -0.07 -12.45 -0.35
C SER A 2 -1.52 -11.95 -0.35
N ARG A 3 -2.45 -12.76 -0.84
CA ARG A 3 -3.88 -12.44 -0.85
C ARG A 3 -4.70 -13.65 -0.44
N ILE A 4 -5.92 -13.39 0.02
CA ILE A 4 -6.94 -14.40 0.29
C ILE A 4 -8.29 -13.80 -0.11
N LYS A 5 -9.20 -14.60 -0.67
CA LYS A 5 -10.55 -14.11 -0.99
C LYS A 5 -11.28 -13.76 0.30
N THR A 6 -11.93 -12.59 0.32
CA THR A 6 -12.67 -12.09 1.49
C THR A 6 -13.79 -13.03 1.94
N THR A 7 -14.35 -13.85 1.05
CA THR A 7 -15.35 -14.87 1.40
C THR A 7 -14.83 -15.89 2.42
N TYR A 8 -13.55 -16.25 2.39
CA TYR A 8 -12.98 -17.18 3.37
C TYR A 8 -12.80 -16.51 4.74
N LEU A 9 -12.43 -15.22 4.75
CA LEU A 9 -12.33 -14.44 5.98
C LEU A 9 -13.72 -14.19 6.62
N ASP A 10 -14.72 -13.89 5.80
CA ASP A 10 -16.11 -13.73 6.25
C ASP A 10 -16.66 -15.03 6.86
N GLN A 11 -16.41 -16.18 6.23
CA GLN A 11 -16.77 -17.48 6.80
C GLN A 11 -16.06 -17.77 8.13
N ALA A 12 -14.76 -17.45 8.22
CA ALA A 12 -13.98 -17.64 9.44
C ALA A 12 -14.52 -16.80 10.61
N PHE A 13 -15.11 -15.63 10.34
CA PHE A 13 -15.74 -14.80 11.37
C PHE A 13 -16.89 -15.52 12.09
N TYR A 14 -17.63 -16.39 11.40
CA TYR A 14 -18.75 -17.16 11.95
C TYR A 14 -18.40 -18.62 12.28
N ASN A 15 -17.16 -19.07 12.01
CA ASN A 15 -16.72 -20.44 12.20
C ASN A 15 -15.32 -20.48 12.84
N SER A 16 -15.27 -20.66 14.16
CA SER A 16 -14.01 -20.69 14.92
C SER A 16 -13.10 -21.86 14.53
N SER A 17 -13.65 -23.01 14.11
CA SER A 17 -12.84 -24.13 13.63
C SER A 17 -12.09 -23.80 12.34
N LEU A 18 -12.70 -23.01 11.45
CA LEU A 18 -12.02 -22.48 10.27
C LEU A 18 -11.00 -21.40 10.64
N ALA A 19 -11.36 -20.50 11.56
CA ALA A 19 -10.48 -19.39 11.98
C ALA A 19 -9.20 -19.84 12.69
N GLU A 20 -9.29 -20.88 13.53
CA GLU A 20 -8.18 -21.39 14.33
C GLU A 20 -7.47 -22.59 13.66
N GLY A 21 -8.11 -23.19 12.64
CA GLY A 21 -7.59 -24.34 11.93
C GLY A 21 -6.63 -23.98 10.79
N PRO A 22 -5.82 -24.96 10.32
CA PRO A 22 -4.86 -24.73 9.23
C PRO A 22 -5.54 -24.53 7.86
N GLU A 23 -6.84 -24.77 7.76
CA GLU A 23 -7.58 -24.67 6.51
C GLU A 23 -7.58 -23.23 5.97
N LEU A 24 -7.73 -22.22 6.83
CA LEU A 24 -7.77 -20.82 6.40
C LEU A 24 -6.44 -20.40 5.72
N GLU A 25 -5.31 -20.87 6.25
CA GLU A 25 -3.98 -20.61 5.67
C GLU A 25 -3.84 -21.22 4.28
N SER A 26 -4.49 -22.35 4.01
CA SER A 26 -4.44 -23.03 2.70
C SER A 26 -5.09 -22.22 1.56
N TYR A 27 -5.94 -21.23 1.90
CA TYR A 27 -6.56 -20.32 0.94
C TYR A 27 -5.72 -19.07 0.64
N VAL A 28 -4.56 -18.91 1.30
CA VAL A 28 -3.65 -17.79 1.04
C VAL A 28 -2.83 -18.07 -0.22
N GLU A 29 -2.86 -17.15 -1.17
CA GLU A 29 -2.12 -17.22 -2.42
C GLU A 29 -0.99 -16.18 -2.45
N PRO A 30 0.19 -16.51 -2.99
CA PRO A 30 1.16 -15.49 -3.40
C PRO A 30 0.52 -14.55 -4.42
N PHE A 31 0.72 -13.24 -4.25
CA PHE A 31 0.15 -12.24 -5.15
C PHE A 31 1.22 -11.44 -5.90
N ALA A 32 2.16 -10.84 -5.15
CA ALA A 32 3.23 -10.03 -5.74
C ALA A 32 4.48 -10.03 -4.85
N HIS A 33 5.66 -10.08 -5.48
CA HIS A 33 6.95 -9.93 -4.81
C HIS A 33 7.28 -8.44 -4.64
N THR A 34 6.69 -7.82 -3.63
CA THR A 34 6.84 -6.40 -3.33
C THR A 34 8.17 -6.10 -2.63
N PRO A 35 8.77 -4.91 -2.88
CA PRO A 35 9.91 -4.41 -2.10
C PRO A 35 9.48 -4.00 -0.69
N SER A 36 10.38 -3.39 0.09
CA SER A 36 10.00 -2.77 1.36
C SER A 36 8.90 -1.73 1.13
N THR A 37 7.78 -1.93 1.82
CA THR A 37 6.58 -1.12 1.65
C THR A 37 6.54 -0.01 2.69
N GLY A 38 6.30 1.22 2.23
CA GLY A 38 5.88 2.32 3.09
C GLY A 38 4.42 2.10 3.50
N GLY A 39 3.51 2.60 2.68
CA GLY A 39 2.14 2.10 2.66
C GLY A 39 1.61 1.88 1.26
N THR A 40 0.30 1.68 1.19
CA THR A 40 -0.42 1.24 -0.01
C THR A 40 -1.76 1.95 -0.16
N ALA A 41 -2.29 1.97 -1.39
CA ALA A 41 -3.67 2.32 -1.71
C ALA A 41 -4.17 1.39 -2.81
N ILE A 42 -5.50 1.25 -2.99
CA ILE A 42 -6.09 0.43 -4.05
C ILE A 42 -7.17 1.24 -4.78
N ASP A 43 -7.19 1.19 -6.11
CA ASP A 43 -8.26 1.81 -6.90
C ASP A 43 -9.44 0.88 -7.17
N ALA A 44 -10.52 1.43 -7.75
CA ALA A 44 -11.73 0.70 -8.11
C ALA A 44 -11.51 -0.42 -9.14
N ALA A 45 -10.40 -0.40 -9.89
CA ALA A 45 -10.04 -1.46 -10.83
C ALA A 45 -9.24 -2.59 -10.15
N GLY A 46 -8.93 -2.45 -8.86
CA GLY A 46 -8.15 -3.41 -8.08
C GLY A 46 -6.64 -3.28 -8.26
N THR A 47 -6.14 -2.17 -8.83
CA THR A 47 -4.70 -1.89 -8.89
C THR A 47 -4.24 -1.43 -7.52
N VAL A 48 -3.23 -2.11 -6.97
CA VAL A 48 -2.59 -1.71 -5.71
C VAL A 48 -1.40 -0.80 -6.01
N TYR A 49 -1.41 0.40 -5.46
CA TYR A 49 -0.28 1.31 -5.46
C TYR A 49 0.56 1.01 -4.21
N ASN A 50 1.85 0.72 -4.41
CA ASN A 50 2.78 0.36 -3.34
C ASN A 50 3.95 1.35 -3.30
N SER A 51 4.19 1.96 -2.14
CA SER A 51 5.38 2.78 -1.94
C SER A 51 6.61 1.90 -1.73
N ASP A 52 7.51 1.88 -2.71
CA ASP A 52 8.83 1.26 -2.60
C ASP A 52 9.79 2.21 -1.90
N THR A 53 10.06 1.94 -0.62
CA THR A 53 10.94 2.78 0.21
C THR A 53 12.41 2.63 -0.14
N ASP A 54 12.79 1.52 -0.77
CA ASP A 54 14.17 1.19 -1.12
C ASP A 54 14.62 1.99 -2.36
N SER A 55 13.69 2.23 -3.29
CA SER A 55 13.96 2.88 -4.58
C SER A 55 13.27 4.25 -4.76
N GLN A 56 12.57 4.75 -3.74
CA GLN A 56 11.88 6.05 -3.74
C GLN A 56 10.91 6.19 -4.94
N ARG A 57 10.07 5.18 -5.12
CA ARG A 57 9.11 5.10 -6.23
C ARG A 57 7.75 4.57 -5.77
N ILE A 58 6.73 4.86 -6.54
CA ILE A 58 5.42 4.21 -6.43
C ILE A 58 5.30 3.16 -7.52
N ILE A 59 4.92 1.95 -7.14
CA ILE A 59 4.70 0.83 -8.04
C ILE A 59 3.19 0.60 -8.15
N ALA A 60 2.66 0.52 -9.37
CA ALA A 60 1.31 0.03 -9.63
C ALA A 60 1.36 -1.50 -9.83
N ILE A 61 0.53 -2.23 -9.09
CA ILE A 61 0.43 -3.68 -9.11
C ILE A 61 -0.98 -4.04 -9.60
N ALA A 62 -1.08 -4.53 -10.82
CA ALA A 62 -2.36 -4.91 -11.42
C ALA A 62 -2.98 -6.14 -10.70
N PRO A 63 -4.30 -6.40 -10.85
CA PRO A 63 -4.96 -7.56 -10.23
C PRO A 63 -4.37 -8.94 -10.58
N ASN A 64 -3.62 -9.02 -11.69
CA ASN A 64 -2.89 -10.22 -12.10
C ASN A 64 -1.48 -10.33 -11.50
N GLY A 65 -1.07 -9.40 -10.62
CA GLY A 65 0.24 -9.35 -9.99
C GLY A 65 1.33 -8.66 -10.81
N THR A 66 1.04 -8.19 -12.03
CA THR A 66 2.03 -7.47 -12.86
C THR A 66 2.37 -6.13 -12.24
N MET A 67 3.66 -5.83 -12.11
CA MET A 67 4.16 -4.60 -11.49
C MET A 67 4.75 -3.65 -12.52
N ALA A 68 4.43 -2.35 -12.40
CA ALA A 68 5.02 -1.28 -13.19
C ALA A 68 5.37 -0.08 -12.30
N THR A 69 6.47 0.60 -12.58
CA THR A 69 6.79 1.87 -11.89
C THR A 69 5.82 2.94 -12.39
N LEU A 70 5.05 3.53 -11.47
CA LEU A 70 4.13 4.62 -11.77
C LEU A 70 4.84 5.97 -11.76
N VAL A 71 5.66 6.21 -10.74
CA VAL A 71 6.49 7.42 -10.60
C VAL A 71 7.70 7.11 -9.75
N GLN A 72 8.85 7.71 -10.06
CA GLN A 72 10.06 7.63 -9.26
C GLN A 72 10.66 9.03 -9.11
N ASP A 73 10.91 9.43 -7.87
CA ASP A 73 11.42 10.76 -7.55
C ASP A 73 12.10 10.74 -6.18
N SER A 74 13.28 11.35 -6.06
CA SER A 74 14.07 11.35 -4.81
C SER A 74 13.40 12.08 -3.64
N ARG A 75 12.31 12.82 -3.90
CA ARG A 75 11.48 13.46 -2.89
C ARG A 75 10.45 12.50 -2.27
N LEU A 76 10.20 11.34 -2.86
CA LEU A 76 9.27 10.31 -2.36
C LEU A 76 9.93 9.46 -1.26
N LEU A 77 10.40 10.13 -0.22
CA LEU A 77 11.00 9.51 0.95
C LEU A 77 9.92 8.93 1.86
N TRP A 78 9.79 7.61 1.82
CA TRP A 78 8.86 6.83 2.64
C TRP A 78 7.43 7.38 2.58
N VAL A 79 6.74 7.08 1.48
CA VAL A 79 5.32 7.40 1.35
C VAL A 79 4.53 6.36 2.14
N ASP A 80 3.93 6.81 3.24
CA ASP A 80 3.27 5.92 4.20
C ASP A 80 1.77 5.79 3.87
N ALA A 81 0.92 6.65 4.43
CA ALA A 81 -0.53 6.60 4.24
C ALA A 81 -1.00 7.18 2.88
N MET A 82 -0.77 6.44 1.79
CA MET A 82 -1.35 6.80 0.48
C MET A 82 -2.87 6.71 0.49
N TRP A 83 -3.51 7.56 -0.29
CA TRP A 83 -4.97 7.62 -0.37
C TRP A 83 -5.43 8.10 -1.75
N ILE A 84 -6.56 7.60 -2.27
CA ILE A 84 -7.13 8.04 -3.56
C ILE A 84 -8.42 8.78 -3.30
N ASP A 85 -8.51 10.05 -3.72
CA ASP A 85 -9.74 10.83 -3.55
C ASP A 85 -10.74 10.64 -4.71
N THR A 86 -11.98 11.13 -4.51
CA THR A 86 -13.06 11.06 -5.51
C THR A 86 -12.80 11.86 -6.79
N ARG A 87 -11.71 12.63 -6.84
CA ARG A 87 -11.21 13.32 -8.04
C ARG A 87 -10.09 12.52 -8.72
N GLN A 88 -9.94 11.24 -8.35
CA GLN A 88 -8.94 10.31 -8.89
C GLN A 88 -7.50 10.78 -8.63
N ARG A 89 -7.26 11.49 -7.52
CA ARG A 89 -5.90 11.87 -7.14
C ARG A 89 -5.36 10.91 -6.10
N LEU A 90 -4.21 10.32 -6.40
CA LEU A 90 -3.38 9.60 -5.45
C LEU A 90 -2.57 10.61 -4.61
N TRP A 91 -2.88 10.68 -3.33
CA TRP A 91 -2.17 11.43 -2.32
C TRP A 91 -0.97 10.65 -1.82
N LEU A 92 0.18 11.32 -1.73
CA LEU A 92 1.48 10.73 -1.43
C LEU A 92 2.15 11.50 -0.28
N PRO A 93 1.78 11.26 1.00
CA PRO A 93 2.46 11.87 2.14
C PRO A 93 3.88 11.29 2.30
N ALA A 94 4.91 12.05 1.91
CA ALA A 94 6.31 11.64 2.02
C ALA A 94 6.84 11.95 3.42
N ALA A 95 6.61 11.02 4.35
CA ALA A 95 6.80 11.23 5.78
C ALA A 95 8.28 11.19 6.22
N GLN A 96 9.20 10.73 5.35
CA GLN A 96 10.62 10.59 5.65
C GLN A 96 10.90 9.69 6.89
N LEU A 97 10.08 8.66 7.16
CA LEU A 97 10.20 7.86 8.39
C LEU A 97 11.58 7.25 8.60
N ASN A 98 12.29 6.86 7.53
CA ASN A 98 13.68 6.40 7.57
C ASN A 98 14.66 7.41 8.20
N ARG A 99 14.29 8.68 8.32
CA ARG A 99 15.09 9.74 8.94
C ARG A 99 14.66 10.05 10.37
N GLY A 100 13.61 9.41 10.86
CA GLY A 100 13.14 9.56 12.24
C GLY A 100 14.07 8.88 13.25
N VAL A 101 13.97 9.29 14.52
CA VAL A 101 14.75 8.75 15.64
C VAL A 101 14.81 7.21 15.68
N PRO A 102 13.70 6.47 15.46
CA PRO A 102 13.73 4.99 15.50
C PRO A 102 14.62 4.35 14.43
N PHE A 103 14.87 5.04 13.32
CA PHE A 103 15.60 4.51 12.16
C PHE A 103 16.96 5.19 11.95
N GLY A 104 17.22 6.27 12.68
CA GLY A 104 18.42 7.06 12.51
C GLY A 104 19.28 7.06 13.76
N ASP A 105 19.72 5.92 14.29
CA ASP A 105 20.69 5.80 15.40
C ASP A 105 20.39 6.66 16.65
N GLY A 106 19.12 6.96 16.92
CA GLY A 106 18.70 7.86 18.02
C GLY A 106 18.70 9.35 17.63
N THR A 107 19.17 9.68 16.44
CA THR A 107 19.23 11.04 15.87
C THR A 107 18.05 11.31 14.93
N ASN A 108 17.42 12.49 15.09
CA ASN A 108 16.43 12.96 14.14
C ASN A 108 17.10 13.63 12.93
N ARG A 109 16.89 13.09 11.73
CA ARG A 109 17.40 13.60 10.45
C ARG A 109 16.28 14.10 9.52
N ILE A 110 15.05 14.25 10.01
CA ILE A 110 13.90 14.75 9.23
C ILE A 110 14.18 16.18 8.75
N VAL A 111 13.98 16.43 7.46
CA VAL A 111 14.10 17.77 6.86
C VAL A 111 12.71 18.34 6.62
N LYS A 112 12.45 19.52 7.20
CA LYS A 112 11.20 20.27 7.02
C LYS A 112 11.28 21.24 5.83
N PRO A 113 10.15 21.57 5.18
CA PRO A 113 8.81 21.04 5.44
C PRO A 113 8.67 19.57 5.01
N LEU A 114 7.82 18.81 5.70
CA LEU A 114 7.32 17.54 5.16
C LEU A 114 6.39 17.85 3.99
N LEU A 115 6.49 17.06 2.92
CA LEU A 115 5.77 17.31 1.68
C LEU A 115 4.72 16.24 1.47
N VAL A 116 3.56 16.68 0.98
CA VAL A 116 2.51 15.81 0.46
C VAL A 116 2.43 16.09 -1.04
N PHE A 117 2.62 15.04 -1.83
CA PHE A 117 2.49 15.13 -3.28
C PHE A 117 1.14 14.55 -3.71
N THR A 118 0.73 14.88 -4.92
CA THR A 118 -0.43 14.26 -5.56
C THR A 118 -0.07 13.85 -6.98
N LEU A 119 -0.60 12.72 -7.41
CA LEU A 119 -0.56 12.26 -8.79
C LEU A 119 -1.99 12.06 -9.29
N GLN A 120 -2.29 12.53 -10.49
CA GLN A 120 -3.57 12.25 -11.13
C GLN A 120 -3.57 10.81 -11.66
N LEU A 121 -4.61 10.06 -11.33
CA LEU A 121 -4.94 8.74 -11.89
C LEU A 121 -6.15 8.88 -12.83
N ASP A 122 -6.40 7.80 -13.58
CA ASP A 122 -7.59 7.64 -14.42
C ASP A 122 -8.73 6.87 -13.72
N VAL A 123 -8.48 6.38 -12.50
CA VAL A 123 -9.40 5.55 -11.72
C VAL A 123 -9.48 6.09 -10.29
N GLY A 124 -10.71 6.14 -9.76
CA GLY A 124 -10.99 6.59 -8.40
C GLY A 124 -10.90 5.46 -7.36
N PRO A 125 -11.25 5.75 -6.10
CA PRO A 125 -11.30 4.74 -5.05
C PRO A 125 -12.47 3.76 -5.28
N PRO A 126 -12.44 2.56 -4.66
CA PRO A 126 -13.58 1.64 -4.64
C PRO A 126 -14.87 2.32 -4.16
N ALA A 127 -16.03 1.87 -4.65
CA ALA A 127 -17.31 2.51 -4.33
C ALA A 127 -17.68 2.47 -2.82
N ASN A 128 -17.14 1.51 -2.10
CA ASN A 128 -17.30 1.34 -0.65
C ASN A 128 -16.23 2.06 0.17
N ASP A 129 -15.29 2.75 -0.48
CA ASP A 129 -14.26 3.56 0.16
C ASP A 129 -14.73 5.03 0.19
N HIS A 130 -14.63 5.68 1.35
CA HIS A 130 -15.13 7.04 1.64
C HIS A 130 -16.65 7.24 1.59
N ALA A 131 -17.43 6.16 1.73
CA ALA A 131 -18.88 6.23 1.94
C ALA A 131 -19.26 6.74 3.34
#